data_AF-A0A350PM20-F1
#
_entry.id   AF-A0A350PM20-F1
#
_cell.length_a   1.000
_cell.length_b   1.000
_cell.length_c   1.000
_cell.angle_alpha   90.00
_cell.angle_beta   90.00
_cell.angle_gamma   90.00
#
_symmetry.space_group_name_H-M   'P 1'
#
loop_
_entity.id
_entity.type
_entity.pdbx_description
1 polymer ?
#
loop_
_entity_poly.entity_id
_entity_poly.type
_entity_poly.pdbx_seq_one_letter_code
_entity_poly.pdbx_strand_id
1 'polypeptide(L)'
;TNIRTGGFVEPDAIVMHPNDWYQVVTSISDFAGTSSAGYAAKNPLFVVGGGFGDAPQPRIWGIPVVPSTAIAENTVLVGRFGGGEAAHVVMRQGIDLAVSDSHSDFFLKGKLAIRATMRVGLAVYRQEAFSKITSF
;
A
#
# COMPACT_ATOMS: atom_id res chain seq x y z
N THR A 1 6.58 11.71 12.24
CA THR A 1 6.87 12.97 12.95
C THR A 1 6.90 14.17 12.01
N ASN A 2 7.59 14.08 10.85
CA ASN A 2 7.65 15.20 9.88
C ASN A 2 6.28 15.65 9.31
N ILE A 3 5.36 14.71 9.05
CA ILE A 3 4.00 15.02 8.54
C ILE A 3 3.16 15.83 9.56
N ARG A 4 3.34 15.57 10.87
CA ARG A 4 2.63 16.30 11.92
C ARG A 4 3.26 17.66 12.23
N THR A 5 4.57 17.80 12.04
CA THR A 5 5.32 19.02 12.37
C THR A 5 5.49 19.99 11.20
N GLY A 6 5.63 19.51 9.97
CA GLY A 6 5.73 20.33 8.76
C GLY A 6 4.39 20.45 8.02
N GLY A 7 3.65 19.33 7.93
CA GLY A 7 2.37 19.28 7.25
C GLY A 7 1.15 19.66 8.12
N PHE A 8 1.25 19.69 9.45
CA PHE A 8 0.09 19.89 10.36
C PHE A 8 -1.14 19.02 10.01
N VAL A 9 -0.94 17.85 9.40
CA VAL A 9 -2.00 16.92 9.00
C VAL A 9 -1.77 15.57 9.66
N GLU A 10 -2.84 14.83 9.94
CA GLU A 10 -2.78 13.47 10.46
C GLU A 10 -2.68 12.43 9.32
N PRO A 11 -1.65 11.58 9.29
CA PRO A 11 -1.54 10.55 8.27
C PRO A 11 -2.69 9.54 8.38
N ASP A 12 -3.20 9.08 7.25
CA ASP A 12 -4.38 8.19 7.19
C ASP A 12 -4.11 6.84 6.54
N ALA A 13 -3.05 6.71 5.76
CA ALA A 13 -2.63 5.43 5.20
C ALA A 13 -1.12 5.32 5.11
N ILE A 14 -0.65 4.08 5.23
CA ILE A 14 0.73 3.68 5.02
C ILE A 14 0.75 2.75 3.81
N VAL A 15 1.52 3.09 2.78
CA VAL A 15 1.70 2.22 1.61
C VAL A 15 3.11 1.64 1.65
N MET A 16 3.21 0.31 1.54
CA MET A 16 4.49 -0.40 1.55
C MET A 16 4.43 -1.63 0.64
N HIS A 17 5.61 -2.18 0.32
CA HIS A 17 5.67 -3.41 -0.47
C HIS A 17 5.12 -4.60 0.34
N PRO A 18 4.43 -5.57 -0.31
CA PRO A 18 3.93 -6.76 0.39
C PRO A 18 5.02 -7.53 1.15
N ASN A 19 6.23 -7.65 0.59
CA ASN A 19 7.34 -8.35 1.28
C ASN A 19 7.74 -7.66 2.59
N ASP A 20 7.82 -6.33 2.59
CA ASP A 20 8.13 -5.54 3.79
C ASP A 20 7.03 -5.71 4.84
N TRP A 21 5.76 -5.72 4.41
CA TRP A 21 4.63 -5.97 5.30
C TRP A 21 4.70 -7.35 5.96
N TYR A 22 4.99 -8.39 5.17
CA TYR A 22 5.16 -9.74 5.71
C TYR A 22 6.36 -9.84 6.65
N GLN A 23 7.46 -9.16 6.36
CA GLN A 23 8.61 -9.08 7.26
C GLN A 23 8.22 -8.41 8.59
N VAL A 24 7.47 -7.32 8.58
CA VAL A 24 7.00 -6.66 9.83
C VAL A 24 6.12 -7.61 10.64
N VAL A 25 5.16 -8.27 9.99
CA VAL A 25 4.22 -9.20 10.64
C VAL A 25 4.95 -10.41 11.24
N THR A 26 6.00 -10.89 10.57
CA THR A 26 6.75 -12.09 10.97
C THR A 26 7.98 -11.80 11.81
N SER A 27 8.41 -10.54 11.88
CA SER A 27 9.59 -10.16 12.64
C SER A 27 9.43 -10.48 14.13
N ILE A 28 10.40 -11.19 14.67
CA ILE A 28 10.58 -11.42 16.10
C ILE A 28 11.86 -10.69 16.46
N SER A 29 11.77 -9.42 16.85
CA SER A 29 12.95 -8.58 17.08
C SER A 29 13.49 -8.64 18.52
N ASP A 30 12.79 -9.33 19.43
CA ASP A 30 13.19 -9.39 20.84
C ASP A 30 13.17 -10.85 21.33
N PHE A 31 14.35 -11.47 21.40
CA PHE A 31 14.59 -12.51 22.38
C PHE A 31 14.88 -11.80 23.72
N ALA A 32 13.85 -11.56 24.52
CA ALA A 32 14.07 -11.14 25.89
C ALA A 32 14.43 -12.38 26.72
N GLY A 33 15.74 -12.62 26.90
CA GLY A 33 16.24 -13.69 27.76
C GLY A 33 17.77 -13.64 27.90
N THR A 34 18.27 -13.58 29.12
CA THR A 34 19.66 -13.94 29.42
C THR A 34 19.77 -15.47 29.51
N SER A 35 20.96 -16.02 29.32
CA SER A 35 21.29 -17.45 29.34
C SER A 35 20.88 -18.22 30.62
N SER A 36 20.33 -17.54 31.62
CA SER A 36 19.86 -18.10 32.89
C SER A 36 18.33 -18.21 33.01
N ALA A 37 17.53 -17.56 32.16
CA ALA A 37 16.06 -17.46 32.34
C ALA A 37 15.21 -18.13 31.24
N GLY A 38 15.83 -18.70 30.20
CA GLY A 38 15.13 -19.29 29.07
C GLY A 38 14.63 -18.23 28.08
N TYR A 39 14.80 -18.48 26.78
CA TYR A 39 14.32 -17.59 25.74
C TYR A 39 12.80 -17.77 25.59
N ALA A 40 12.01 -16.83 26.10
CA ALA A 40 10.60 -16.75 25.72
C ALA A 40 10.53 -16.10 24.34
N ALA A 41 10.16 -16.87 23.30
CA ALA A 41 9.87 -16.29 22.00
C ALA A 41 8.74 -15.28 22.16
N LYS A 42 9.01 -13.99 21.88
CA LYS A 42 7.91 -13.05 21.71
C LYS A 42 7.10 -13.50 20.50
N ASN A 43 5.82 -13.74 20.71
CA ASN A 43 4.91 -14.17 19.66
C ASN A 43 4.83 -13.09 18.57
N PRO A 44 5.07 -13.43 17.29
CA PRO A 44 4.98 -12.48 16.19
C PRO A 44 3.55 -11.96 16.04
N LEU A 45 3.37 -10.82 15.35
CA LEU A 45 2.09 -10.10 15.29
C LEU A 45 0.94 -10.98 14.77
N PHE A 46 1.21 -11.95 13.89
CA PHE A 46 0.22 -12.91 13.41
C PHE A 46 -0.30 -13.87 14.50
N VAL A 47 0.49 -14.16 15.54
CA VAL A 47 0.09 -15.01 16.67
C VAL A 47 -0.73 -14.21 17.69
N VAL A 48 -0.40 -12.94 17.92
CA VAL A 48 -1.06 -12.10 18.92
C VAL A 48 -2.32 -11.41 18.38
N GLY A 49 -2.32 -11.01 17.10
CA GLY A 49 -3.40 -10.24 16.48
C GLY A 49 -4.33 -11.03 15.54
N GLY A 50 -3.94 -12.22 15.10
CA GLY A 50 -4.69 -13.06 14.15
C GLY A 50 -5.27 -14.35 14.75
N GLY A 51 -4.95 -14.67 16.00
CA GLY A 51 -5.54 -15.80 16.74
C GLY A 51 -5.64 -17.10 15.92
N PHE A 52 -4.56 -17.56 15.28
CA PHE A 52 -4.49 -18.81 14.48
C PHE A 52 -5.58 -19.06 13.40
N GLY A 53 -6.52 -18.14 13.20
CA GLY A 53 -7.72 -18.33 12.37
C GLY A 53 -8.05 -17.12 11.48
N ASP A 54 -7.55 -15.93 11.81
CA ASP A 54 -7.74 -14.70 11.04
C ASP A 54 -6.41 -14.10 10.58
N ALA A 55 -6.40 -13.54 9.37
CA ALA A 55 -5.25 -12.79 8.87
C ALA A 55 -5.07 -11.50 9.68
N PRO A 56 -3.83 -11.13 10.06
CA PRO A 56 -3.58 -9.87 10.77
C PRO A 56 -4.09 -8.72 9.90
N GLN A 57 -5.03 -7.93 10.45
CA GLN A 57 -5.52 -6.72 9.79
C GLN A 57 -4.32 -5.82 9.49
N PRO A 58 -4.13 -5.37 8.24
CA PRO A 58 -2.98 -4.58 7.85
C PRO A 58 -3.11 -3.18 8.43
N ARG A 59 -2.74 -3.03 9.69
CA ARG A 59 -2.78 -1.78 10.45
C ARG A 59 -1.56 -1.68 11.34
N ILE A 60 -0.91 -0.52 11.31
CA ILE A 60 0.19 -0.18 12.23
C ILE A 60 -0.23 1.11 12.94
N TRP A 61 -0.14 1.14 14.27
CA TRP A 61 -0.50 2.31 15.09
C TRP A 61 -1.92 2.85 14.83
N GLY A 62 -2.87 1.96 14.50
CA GLY A 62 -4.26 2.32 14.18
C GLY A 62 -4.49 2.84 12.76
N ILE A 63 -3.43 3.01 11.97
CA ILE A 63 -3.48 3.50 10.59
C ILE A 63 -3.51 2.29 9.63
N PRO A 64 -4.41 2.26 8.63
CA PRO A 64 -4.42 1.20 7.62
C PRO A 64 -3.14 1.18 6.78
N VAL A 65 -2.62 -0.02 6.59
CA VAL A 65 -1.53 -0.34 5.68
C VAL A 65 -2.12 -0.87 4.38
N VAL A 66 -1.71 -0.29 3.26
CA VAL A 66 -2.07 -0.71 1.91
C VAL A 66 -0.86 -1.39 1.27
N PRO A 67 -0.82 -2.73 1.22
CA PRO A 67 0.25 -3.45 0.55
C PRO A 67 0.12 -3.28 -0.97
N SER A 68 1.15 -2.76 -1.64
CA SER A 68 1.14 -2.53 -3.09
C SER A 68 2.47 -2.84 -3.75
N THR A 69 2.45 -3.58 -4.86
CA THR A 69 3.62 -3.85 -5.70
C THR A 69 4.07 -2.65 -6.54
N ALA A 70 3.31 -1.54 -6.52
CA ALA A 70 3.68 -0.31 -7.18
C ALA A 70 4.81 0.45 -6.46
N ILE A 71 5.09 0.11 -5.20
CA ILE A 71 6.20 0.67 -4.41
C ILE A 71 7.35 -0.34 -4.38
N ALA A 72 8.58 0.14 -4.55
CA ALA A 72 9.76 -0.71 -4.46
C ALA A 72 9.97 -1.26 -3.05
N GLU A 73 10.66 -2.40 -2.94
CA GLU A 73 11.04 -2.99 -1.65
C GLU A 73 11.86 -2.01 -0.79
N ASN A 74 11.73 -2.14 0.53
CA ASN A 74 12.34 -1.27 1.55
C ASN A 74 11.96 0.21 1.41
N THR A 75 10.81 0.50 0.79
CA THR A 75 10.27 1.85 0.65
C THR A 75 8.89 1.90 1.26
N VAL A 76 8.71 2.82 2.21
CA VAL A 76 7.42 3.07 2.84
C VAL A 76 6.98 4.50 2.54
N LEU A 77 5.76 4.66 2.05
CA LEU A 77 5.12 5.95 1.85
C LEU A 77 4.04 6.13 2.91
N VAL A 78 4.22 7.12 3.78
CA VAL A 78 3.21 7.51 4.76
C VAL A 78 2.64 8.85 4.35
N GLY A 79 1.32 9.00 4.37
CA GLY A 79 0.73 10.31 4.09
C GLY A 79 -0.75 10.40 4.36
N ARG A 80 -1.32 11.53 3.96
CA ARG A 80 -2.76 11.80 3.93
C ARG A 80 -3.26 11.61 2.50
N PHE A 81 -4.07 10.59 2.23
CA PHE A 81 -4.67 10.33 0.92
C PHE A 81 -6.17 10.67 0.89
N GLY A 82 -6.83 10.64 2.04
CA GLY A 82 -8.25 10.85 2.24
C GLY A 82 -8.62 12.30 2.56
N GLY A 83 -9.89 12.62 2.34
CA GLY A 83 -10.45 13.95 2.59
C GLY A 83 -10.13 15.00 1.53
N GLY A 84 -9.35 14.68 0.49
CA GLY A 84 -9.03 15.59 -0.61
C GLY A 84 -8.11 16.75 -0.25
N GLU A 85 -7.54 16.74 0.95
CA GLU A 85 -6.75 17.86 1.49
C GLU A 85 -5.31 17.89 0.94
N ALA A 86 -4.70 16.72 0.76
CA ALA A 86 -3.30 16.60 0.32
C ALA A 86 -3.17 16.11 -1.13
N ALA A 87 -4.03 15.18 -1.55
CA ALA A 87 -4.08 14.69 -2.93
C ALA A 87 -5.53 14.37 -3.35
N HIS A 88 -5.82 14.52 -4.63
CA HIS A 88 -7.10 14.15 -5.23
C HIS A 88 -6.89 13.50 -6.59
N VAL A 89 -7.65 12.44 -6.84
CA VAL A 89 -7.69 11.77 -8.15
C VAL A 89 -8.81 12.38 -8.97
N VAL A 90 -8.46 13.16 -9.98
CA VAL A 90 -9.42 13.80 -10.88
C VAL A 90 -9.61 12.92 -12.10
N MET A 91 -10.83 12.42 -12.29
CA MET A 91 -11.17 11.64 -13.48
C MET A 91 -11.71 12.57 -14.58
N ARG A 92 -11.06 12.57 -15.75
CA ARG A 92 -11.55 13.27 -16.94
C ARG A 92 -12.47 12.38 -17.78
N GLN A 93 -12.15 11.09 -17.85
CA GLN A 93 -12.94 10.07 -18.55
C GLN A 93 -12.83 8.77 -17.76
N GLY A 94 -13.97 8.16 -17.45
CA GLY A 94 -14.04 6.85 -16.81
C GLY A 94 -13.51 5.73 -17.71
N ILE A 95 -13.82 4.49 -17.37
CA ILE A 95 -13.53 3.34 -18.24
C ILE A 95 -14.42 3.43 -19.48
N ASP A 96 -13.78 3.56 -20.64
CA ASP A 96 -14.39 3.43 -21.95
C ASP A 96 -13.94 2.12 -22.58
N LEU A 97 -14.90 1.31 -23.00
CA LEU A 97 -14.68 -0.03 -23.57
C LEU A 97 -15.04 0.00 -25.05
N ALA A 98 -14.04 -0.04 -25.91
CA ALA A 98 -14.22 -0.16 -27.35
C ALA A 98 -13.97 -1.60 -27.79
N VAL A 99 -14.90 -2.14 -28.58
CA VAL A 99 -14.82 -3.48 -29.15
C VAL A 99 -14.76 -3.36 -30.67
N SER A 100 -13.76 -3.96 -31.30
CA SER A 100 -13.56 -3.91 -32.76
C SER A 100 -13.13 -5.26 -33.31
N ASP A 101 -13.82 -5.69 -34.35
CA ASP A 101 -13.51 -6.87 -35.17
C ASP A 101 -12.66 -6.51 -36.40
N SER A 102 -12.61 -5.23 -36.77
CA SER A 102 -11.92 -4.70 -37.95
C SER A 102 -10.45 -4.29 -37.70
N HIS A 103 -9.81 -4.81 -36.65
CA HIS A 103 -8.42 -4.47 -36.35
C HIS A 103 -7.43 -5.40 -37.06
N SER A 104 -6.77 -4.91 -38.12
CA SER A 104 -5.73 -5.64 -38.86
C SER A 104 -6.22 -7.04 -39.31
N ASP A 105 -5.42 -8.08 -39.12
CA ASP A 105 -5.75 -9.47 -39.48
C ASP A 105 -6.79 -10.13 -38.56
N PHE A 106 -7.29 -9.45 -37.52
CA PHE A 106 -8.19 -10.08 -36.56
C PHE A 106 -9.51 -10.51 -37.17
N PHE A 107 -10.00 -9.77 -38.16
CA PHE A 107 -11.19 -10.17 -38.92
C PHE A 107 -11.00 -11.51 -39.65
N LEU A 108 -9.85 -11.69 -40.32
CA LEU A 108 -9.52 -12.92 -41.05
C LEU A 108 -9.28 -14.12 -40.11
N LYS A 109 -8.84 -13.85 -38.88
CA LYS A 109 -8.50 -14.87 -37.87
C LYS A 109 -9.64 -15.11 -36.86
N GLY A 110 -10.80 -14.49 -37.05
CA GLY A 110 -11.96 -14.62 -36.15
C GLY A 110 -11.70 -14.12 -34.72
N LYS A 111 -10.87 -13.07 -34.57
CA LYS A 111 -10.50 -12.48 -33.28
C LYS A 111 -11.21 -11.14 -33.06
N LEU A 112 -11.50 -10.82 -31.81
CA LEU A 112 -12.11 -9.56 -31.39
C LEU A 112 -11.12 -8.78 -30.53
N ALA A 113 -10.85 -7.54 -30.87
CA ALA A 113 -10.05 -6.64 -30.05
C ALA A 113 -10.94 -5.88 -29.08
N ILE A 114 -10.60 -5.94 -27.80
CA ILE A 114 -11.25 -5.16 -26.74
C ILE A 114 -10.22 -4.20 -26.18
N ARG A 115 -10.51 -2.90 -26.23
CA ARG A 115 -9.66 -1.83 -25.68
C ARG A 115 -10.41 -1.12 -24.57
N ALA A 116 -9.86 -1.16 -23.36
CA ALA A 116 -10.28 -0.32 -22.24
C ALA A 116 -9.37 0.91 -22.16
N THR A 117 -9.93 2.12 -22.14
CA THR A 117 -9.19 3.38 -21.95
C THR A 117 -9.77 4.14 -20.77
N MET A 118 -8.91 4.73 -19.95
CA MET A 118 -9.31 5.65 -18.87
C MET A 118 -8.39 6.88 -18.88
N ARG A 119 -8.91 8.05 -18.50
CA ARG A 119 -8.12 9.29 -18.40
C ARG A 119 -8.28 9.89 -17.03
N VAL A 120 -7.20 9.79 -16.25
CA VAL A 120 -7.16 10.20 -14.85
C VAL A 120 -5.93 11.08 -14.62
N GLY A 121 -6.06 12.11 -13.80
CA GLY A 121 -4.97 12.93 -13.31
C GLY A 121 -4.88 12.84 -11.79
N LEU A 122 -3.66 12.86 -11.26
CA LEU A 122 -3.39 12.94 -9.82
C LEU A 122 -2.95 14.36 -9.49
N ALA A 123 -3.78 15.09 -8.74
CA ALA A 123 -3.43 16.41 -8.23
C ALA A 123 -2.89 16.26 -6.79
N VAL A 124 -1.70 16.81 -6.53
CA VAL A 124 -1.10 16.86 -5.19
C VAL A 124 -1.03 18.32 -4.77
N TYR A 125 -1.84 18.70 -3.77
CA TYR A 125 -1.92 20.07 -3.29
C TYR A 125 -0.88 20.37 -2.21
N ARG A 126 -0.55 19.36 -1.39
CA ARG A 126 0.39 19.53 -0.27
C ARG A 126 1.37 18.38 -0.19
N GLN A 127 2.59 18.61 -0.67
CA GLN A 127 3.65 17.61 -0.68
C GLN A 127 4.15 17.27 0.73
N GLU A 128 4.12 18.23 1.66
CA GLU A 128 4.55 18.06 3.06
C GLU A 128 3.69 17.06 3.86
N ALA A 129 2.50 16.73 3.34
CA ALA A 129 1.63 15.70 3.91
C ALA A 129 2.07 14.27 3.56
N PHE A 130 3.12 14.11 2.74
CA PHE A 130 3.70 12.82 2.36
C PHE A 130 5.15 12.72 2.84
N SER A 131 5.48 11.60 3.47
CA SER A 131 6.85 11.27 3.85
C SER A 131 7.20 9.92 3.26
N LYS A 132 8.28 9.91 2.48
CA LYS A 132 8.93 8.69 2.01
C LYS A 132 10.01 8.29 2.99
N ILE A 133 10.03 7.03 3.37
CA ILE A 133 11.11 6.41 4.14
C ILE A 133 11.76 5.38 3.21
N THR A 134 13.05 5.54 2.97
CA THR A 134 13.88 4.60 2.22
C THR A 134 14.79 3.85 3.18
N SER A 135 14.99 2.56 2.94
CA SER A 135 15.76 1.65 3.79
C SER A 135 15.06 1.39 5.13
N PHE A 136 13.97 0.62 5.03
CA PHE A 136 13.29 0.00 6.17
C PHE A 136 14.01 -1.28 6.62
#